data_AF-A0A517SC58-F1
#
_entry.id   AF-A0A517SC58-F1
#
_cell.length_a   1.000
_cell.length_b   1.000
_cell.length_c   1.000
_cell.angle_alpha   90.00
_cell.angle_beta   90.00
_cell.angle_gamma   90.00
#
_symmetry.space_group_name_H-M   'P 1'
#
loop_
_entity.id
_entity.type
_entity.pdbx_description
1 polymer ?
#
loop_
_entity_poly.entity_id
_entity_poly.type
_entity_poly.pdbx_seq_one_letter_code
_entity_poly.pdbx_strand_id
1 'polypeptide(L)'
;MSQNRFELLPQAAAGFRAFSEGCEAFQRETGVSLAEGMLVFAEHISEEYLAFLDGITPWSRGYFGVDCQLGQAVGMGGFKARPDTQGSVEIAYCTAPELENRGYATRMARALVELAHQQPEVRLVIAHTLPTPNASARVLTKCGFQRTGEVVDPDDGPVWRWECLRGSEISADFRGVCRADFP
;
A
#
# COMPACT_ATOMS: atom_id res chain seq x y z
N MET A 1 25.85 -9.63 -1.14
CA MET A 1 24.75 -8.98 -1.89
C MET A 1 23.90 -8.25 -0.87
N SER A 2 24.02 -6.93 -0.79
CA SER A 2 23.30 -6.11 0.20
C SER A 2 21.79 -6.23 -0.07
N GLN A 3 21.05 -6.92 0.80
CA GLN A 3 19.60 -6.99 0.66
C GLN A 3 19.03 -5.59 0.87
N ASN A 4 18.36 -5.06 -0.16
CA ASN A 4 17.69 -3.78 -0.06
C ASN A 4 16.45 -3.91 0.83
N ARG A 5 16.61 -3.58 2.12
CA ARG A 5 15.59 -3.68 3.16
C ARG A 5 14.48 -2.66 2.92
N PHE A 6 13.24 -3.12 2.88
CA PHE A 6 12.03 -2.31 2.67
C PHE A 6 11.10 -2.49 3.86
N GLU A 7 10.55 -1.38 4.35
CA GLU A 7 9.70 -1.37 5.54
C GLU A 7 8.45 -0.54 5.33
N LEU A 8 7.36 -0.93 6.00
CA LEU A 8 6.17 -0.11 6.10
C LEU A 8 6.29 0.79 7.33
N LEU A 9 6.28 2.10 7.10
CA LEU A 9 6.16 3.11 8.13
C LEU A 9 4.67 3.44 8.33
N PRO A 10 4.02 2.94 9.40
CA PRO A 10 2.63 3.29 9.71
C PRO A 10 2.52 4.77 10.07
N GLN A 11 1.48 5.43 9.56
CA GLN A 11 1.18 6.83 9.84
C GLN A 11 -0.31 7.02 10.10
N ALA A 12 -0.60 7.84 11.12
CA ALA A 12 -1.92 8.42 11.34
C ALA A 12 -2.07 9.69 10.49
N ALA A 13 -3.18 10.41 10.66
CA ALA A 13 -3.48 11.64 9.91
C ALA A 13 -2.33 12.67 9.88
N ALA A 14 -1.57 12.82 10.96
CA ALA A 14 -0.47 13.79 11.05
C ALA A 14 0.61 13.57 9.97
N GLY A 15 1.02 12.32 9.74
CA GLY A 15 2.03 12.00 8.71
C GLY A 15 1.53 12.27 7.29
N PHE A 16 0.24 12.02 7.01
CA PHE A 16 -0.34 12.32 5.70
C PHE A 16 -0.60 13.81 5.49
N ARG A 17 -0.90 14.57 6.55
CA ARG A 17 -0.96 16.02 6.50
C ARG A 17 0.40 16.62 6.19
N ALA A 18 1.44 16.17 6.90
CA ALA A 18 2.82 16.58 6.65
C ALA A 18 3.31 16.19 5.24
N PHE A 19 2.85 15.05 4.72
CA PHE A 19 3.08 14.65 3.32
C PHE A 19 2.48 15.67 2.33
N SER A 20 1.23 16.10 2.52
CA SER A 20 0.59 17.10 1.65
C SER A 20 1.22 18.49 1.75
N GLU A 21 1.91 18.80 2.85
CA GLU A 21 2.66 20.05 3.03
C GLU A 21 4.03 20.06 2.34
N GLY A 22 4.56 18.90 1.96
CA GLY A 22 5.80 18.76 1.20
C GLY A 22 6.92 18.00 1.92
N CYS A 23 8.05 17.81 1.23
CA CYS A 23 9.15 16.95 1.68
C CYS A 23 9.73 17.36 3.05
N GLU A 24 9.91 18.66 3.31
CA GLU A 24 10.49 19.13 4.58
C GLU A 24 9.54 18.91 5.77
N ALA A 25 8.25 19.16 5.57
CA ALA A 25 7.24 18.93 6.60
C ALA A 25 7.12 17.44 6.92
N PHE A 26 7.05 16.60 5.88
CA PHE A 26 7.05 15.14 6.01
C PHE A 26 8.26 14.62 6.78
N GLN A 27 9.47 15.09 6.44
CA GLN A 27 10.69 14.66 7.12
C GLN A 27 10.72 15.09 8.58
N ARG A 28 10.23 16.28 8.90
CA ARG A 28 10.15 16.78 10.28
C ARG A 28 9.20 15.93 11.13
N GLU A 29 8.06 15.55 10.56
CA GLU A 29 7.04 14.74 11.24
C GLU A 29 7.46 13.28 11.40
N THR A 30 8.01 12.69 10.34
CA THR A 30 8.22 11.23 10.27
C THR A 30 9.67 10.80 10.53
N GLY A 31 10.63 11.73 10.46
CA GLY A 31 12.06 11.45 10.52
C GLY A 31 12.63 10.83 9.23
N VAL A 32 11.82 10.65 8.19
CA VAL A 32 12.20 9.98 6.93
C VAL A 32 12.12 10.96 5.76
N SER A 33 13.10 10.92 4.85
CA SER A 33 13.04 11.76 3.65
C SER A 33 11.95 11.30 2.69
N LEU A 34 11.38 12.19 1.88
CA LEU A 34 10.34 11.84 0.90
C LEU A 34 10.93 11.85 -0.51
N ALA A 35 10.58 10.87 -1.35
CA ALA A 35 10.82 10.96 -2.79
C ALA A 35 9.89 12.04 -3.37
N GLU A 36 10.45 13.06 -4.03
CA GLU A 36 9.71 14.26 -4.43
C GLU A 36 8.53 13.94 -5.36
N GLY A 37 8.67 12.98 -6.27
CA GLY A 37 7.58 12.57 -7.15
C GLY A 37 6.43 11.87 -6.43
N MET A 38 6.53 11.59 -5.12
CA MET A 38 5.36 11.21 -4.32
C MET A 38 4.36 12.35 -4.19
N LEU A 39 4.79 13.61 -4.25
CA LEU A 39 3.90 14.77 -4.05
C LEU A 39 2.81 14.90 -5.13
N VAL A 40 2.95 14.20 -6.27
CA VAL A 40 1.87 14.09 -7.27
C VAL A 40 0.61 13.45 -6.69
N PHE A 41 0.72 12.67 -5.60
CA PHE A 41 -0.41 12.03 -4.94
C PHE A 41 -0.98 12.87 -3.78
N ALA A 42 -0.37 14.02 -3.46
CA ALA A 42 -0.82 14.87 -2.34
C ALA A 42 -2.23 15.43 -2.57
N GLU A 43 -2.62 15.69 -3.82
CA GLU A 43 -3.95 16.18 -4.17
C GLU A 43 -5.08 15.16 -3.93
N HIS A 44 -4.74 13.87 -3.81
CA HIS A 44 -5.70 12.81 -3.51
C HIS A 44 -5.92 12.60 -2.01
N ILE A 45 -5.18 13.31 -1.15
CA ILE A 45 -5.34 13.24 0.30
C ILE A 45 -6.51 14.14 0.71
N SER A 46 -7.71 13.56 0.80
CA SER A 46 -8.91 14.26 1.25
C SER A 46 -8.99 14.35 2.78
N GLU A 47 -9.73 15.33 3.31
CA GLU A 47 -10.01 15.42 4.75
C GLU A 47 -10.81 14.20 5.25
N GLU A 48 -11.60 13.56 4.40
CA GLU A 48 -12.31 12.31 4.73
C GLU A 48 -11.31 11.16 4.95
N TYR A 49 -10.31 11.03 4.07
CA TYR A 49 -9.24 10.06 4.25
C TYR A 49 -8.42 10.35 5.52
N LEU A 50 -8.09 11.62 5.79
CA LEU A 50 -7.41 12.01 7.03
C LEU A 50 -8.25 11.68 8.28
N ALA A 51 -9.56 11.92 8.24
CA ALA A 51 -10.47 11.59 9.34
C ALA A 51 -10.61 10.07 9.56
N PHE A 52 -10.44 9.26 8.51
CA PHE A 52 -10.40 7.81 8.61
C PHE A 52 -9.11 7.30 9.29
N LEU A 53 -8.00 8.05 9.21
CA LEU A 53 -6.70 7.68 9.76
C LEU A 53 -6.56 7.98 11.27
N ASP A 54 -7.29 7.22 12.09
CA ASP A 54 -7.23 7.31 13.57
C ASP A 54 -5.93 6.71 14.17
N GLY A 55 -5.20 5.90 13.41
CA GLY A 55 -3.93 5.29 13.85
C GLY A 55 -4.06 4.13 14.83
N ILE A 56 -5.26 3.66 15.14
CA ILE A 56 -5.51 2.62 16.17
C ILE A 56 -5.43 1.22 15.59
N THR A 57 -5.93 1.02 14.36
CA THR A 57 -5.97 -0.29 13.71
C THR A 57 -5.14 -0.31 12.44
N PRO A 58 -4.74 -1.50 11.92
CA PRO A 58 -4.07 -1.58 10.62
C PRO A 58 -4.88 -0.95 9.49
N TRP A 59 -6.22 -1.03 9.59
CA TRP A 59 -7.15 -0.52 8.58
C TRP A 59 -7.23 1.00 8.58
N SER A 60 -7.05 1.63 9.74
CA SER A 60 -7.11 3.07 9.94
C SER A 60 -5.72 3.71 10.05
N ARG A 61 -4.72 3.04 9.46
CA ARG A 61 -3.37 3.55 9.25
C ARG A 61 -3.10 3.59 7.75
N GLY A 62 -2.48 4.66 7.30
CA GLY A 62 -1.80 4.66 6.03
C GLY A 62 -0.33 4.27 6.24
N TYR A 63 0.32 3.84 5.19
CA TYR A 63 1.67 3.29 5.25
C TYR A 63 2.53 3.94 4.19
N PHE A 64 3.70 4.43 4.58
CA PHE A 64 4.74 4.81 3.64
C PHE A 64 5.72 3.65 3.49
N GLY A 65 6.01 3.25 2.26
CA GLY A 65 7.06 2.28 1.96
C GLY A 65 8.41 2.97 2.03
N VAL A 66 9.28 2.54 2.94
CA VAL A 66 10.61 3.13 3.13
C VAL A 66 11.68 2.21 2.56
N ASP A 67 12.51 2.75 1.67
CA ASP A 67 13.77 2.13 1.31
C ASP A 67 14.81 2.45 2.39
N CYS A 68 15.20 1.45 3.18
CA CYS A 68 16.11 1.65 4.31
C CYS A 68 17.55 1.96 3.88
N GLN A 69 17.94 1.64 2.64
CA GLN A 69 19.26 2.02 2.13
C GLN A 69 19.31 3.50 1.78
N LEU A 70 18.21 4.03 1.25
CA LEU A 70 18.08 5.46 0.94
C LEU A 70 17.64 6.29 2.15
N GLY A 71 17.00 5.68 3.16
CA GLY A 71 16.35 6.40 4.24
C GLY A 71 15.19 7.27 3.72
N GLN A 72 14.49 6.77 2.69
CA GLN A 72 13.51 7.55 1.92
C GLN A 72 12.19 6.80 1.77
N ALA A 73 11.08 7.51 1.92
CA ALA A 73 9.75 7.07 1.56
C ALA A 73 9.59 7.12 0.03
N VAL A 74 9.38 5.95 -0.57
CA VAL A 74 9.41 5.71 -2.03
C VAL A 74 8.04 5.28 -2.60
N GLY A 75 7.06 5.13 -1.72
CA GLY A 75 5.69 4.77 -2.04
C GLY A 75 4.78 4.95 -0.84
N MET A 76 3.48 4.85 -1.07
CA MET A 76 2.50 4.82 0.00
C MET A 76 1.39 3.82 -0.34
N GLY A 77 0.62 3.45 0.67
CA GLY A 77 -0.55 2.62 0.50
C GLY A 77 -1.29 2.42 1.81
N GLY A 78 -2.33 1.62 1.76
CA GLY A 78 -3.18 1.35 2.91
C GLY A 78 -4.40 0.56 2.51
N PHE A 79 -5.39 0.58 3.38
CA PHE A 79 -6.65 -0.10 3.18
C PHE A 79 -7.76 0.93 2.96
N LYS A 80 -8.64 0.69 1.98
CA LYS A 80 -9.75 1.62 1.71
C LYS A 80 -10.79 1.64 2.83
N ALA A 81 -10.91 0.52 3.56
CA ALA A 81 -11.87 0.35 4.64
C ALA A 81 -11.44 -0.78 5.58
N ARG A 82 -12.17 -0.93 6.69
CA ARG A 82 -12.10 -2.12 7.55
C ARG A 82 -12.60 -3.36 6.78
N PRO A 83 -12.17 -4.58 7.16
CA PRO A 83 -12.69 -5.80 6.58
C PRO A 83 -14.22 -5.87 6.67
N ASP A 84 -14.87 -6.30 5.60
CA ASP A 84 -16.31 -6.48 5.58
C ASP A 84 -16.77 -7.70 6.41
N THR A 85 -18.09 -7.96 6.44
CA THR A 85 -18.65 -9.09 7.20
C THR A 85 -18.20 -10.47 6.69
N GLN A 86 -17.65 -10.55 5.48
CA GLN A 86 -17.07 -11.75 4.89
C GLN A 86 -15.55 -11.83 5.11
N GLY A 87 -14.94 -10.82 5.72
CA GLY A 87 -13.50 -10.74 5.93
C GLY A 87 -12.72 -10.31 4.69
N SER A 88 -13.35 -9.59 3.77
CA SER A 88 -12.68 -9.01 2.59
C SER A 88 -12.17 -7.61 2.89
N VAL A 89 -10.94 -7.30 2.50
CA VAL A 89 -10.35 -5.96 2.64
C VAL A 89 -9.66 -5.51 1.36
N GLU A 90 -9.83 -4.24 0.98
CA GLU A 90 -9.24 -3.68 -0.24
C GLU A 90 -7.95 -2.92 0.05
N ILE A 91 -6.89 -3.23 -0.70
CA ILE A 91 -5.62 -2.50 -0.66
C ILE A 91 -5.53 -1.47 -1.79
N ALA A 92 -4.90 -0.34 -1.47
CA ALA A 92 -4.43 0.64 -2.44
C ALA A 92 -2.93 0.91 -2.23
N TYR A 93 -2.20 1.12 -3.31
CA TYR A 93 -0.76 1.41 -3.25
C TYR A 93 -0.30 2.21 -4.46
N CYS A 94 0.73 3.02 -4.27
CA CYS A 94 1.44 3.71 -5.32
C CYS A 94 2.95 3.80 -5.00
N THR A 95 3.74 4.22 -5.98
CA THR A 95 5.18 4.48 -5.85
C THR A 95 5.52 5.76 -6.59
N ALA A 96 6.59 6.42 -6.19
CA ALA A 96 7.06 7.63 -6.86
C ALA A 96 7.35 7.33 -8.36
N PRO A 97 6.87 8.14 -9.32
CA PRO A 97 7.05 7.91 -10.75
C PRO A 97 8.50 7.67 -11.18
N GLU A 98 9.45 8.40 -10.60
CA GLU A 98 10.89 8.31 -10.85
C GLU A 98 11.54 7.03 -10.27
N LEU A 99 10.81 6.32 -9.41
CA LEU A 99 11.21 5.06 -8.78
C LEU A 99 10.45 3.85 -9.31
N GLU A 100 9.61 4.03 -10.34
CA GLU A 100 8.94 2.94 -11.03
C GLU A 100 9.94 1.93 -11.61
N ASN A 101 9.45 0.71 -11.87
CA ASN A 101 10.24 -0.41 -12.40
C ASN A 101 11.39 -0.91 -11.51
N ARG A 102 11.49 -0.43 -10.26
CA ARG A 102 12.46 -0.90 -9.24
C ARG A 102 11.88 -1.90 -8.23
N GLY A 103 10.62 -2.30 -8.42
CA GLY A 103 9.94 -3.28 -7.58
C GLY A 103 9.34 -2.73 -6.28
N TYR A 104 9.37 -1.42 -6.03
CA TYR A 104 8.77 -0.81 -4.83
C TYR A 104 7.27 -1.04 -4.72
N ALA A 105 6.50 -0.83 -5.79
CA ALA A 105 5.06 -1.11 -5.79
C ALA A 105 4.75 -2.57 -5.44
N THR A 106 5.56 -3.52 -5.93
CA THR A 106 5.43 -4.95 -5.56
C THR A 106 5.73 -5.19 -4.08
N ARG A 107 6.79 -4.59 -3.54
CA ARG A 107 7.12 -4.69 -2.11
C ARG A 107 6.02 -4.07 -1.23
N MET A 108 5.47 -2.93 -1.65
CA MET A 108 4.37 -2.25 -0.99
C MET A 108 3.10 -3.12 -0.95
N ALA A 109 2.63 -3.59 -2.11
CA ALA A 109 1.45 -4.44 -2.21
C ALA A 109 1.61 -5.75 -1.42
N ARG A 110 2.79 -6.39 -1.51
CA ARG A 110 3.06 -7.62 -0.76
C ARG A 110 3.04 -7.40 0.75
N ALA A 111 3.67 -6.32 1.23
CA ALA A 111 3.69 -6.02 2.66
C ALA A 111 2.29 -5.70 3.20
N LEU A 112 1.43 -5.02 2.43
CA LEU A 112 0.02 -4.81 2.79
C LEU A 112 -0.77 -6.13 2.84
N VAL A 113 -0.58 -7.03 1.87
CA VAL A 113 -1.20 -8.37 1.88
C VAL A 113 -0.76 -9.17 3.10
N GLU A 114 0.54 -9.18 3.40
CA GLU A 114 1.10 -9.87 4.56
C GLU A 114 0.52 -9.31 5.86
N LEU A 115 0.46 -7.98 5.98
CA LEU A 115 -0.15 -7.31 7.13
C LEU A 115 -1.63 -7.66 7.28
N ALA A 116 -2.39 -7.67 6.19
CA ALA A 116 -3.80 -8.03 6.21
C ALA A 116 -4.00 -9.48 6.63
N HIS A 117 -3.23 -10.41 6.07
CA HIS A 117 -3.35 -11.83 6.38
C HIS A 117 -2.88 -12.21 7.79
N GLN A 118 -2.14 -11.35 8.49
CA GLN A 118 -1.86 -11.52 9.92
C GLN A 118 -3.10 -11.30 10.80
N GLN A 119 -4.12 -10.59 10.31
CA GLN A 119 -5.33 -10.27 11.07
C GLN A 119 -6.37 -11.39 10.95
N PRO A 120 -6.72 -12.14 12.00
CA PRO A 120 -7.56 -13.33 11.93
C PRO A 120 -8.87 -13.16 11.16
N GLU A 121 -9.48 -11.98 11.24
CA GLU A 121 -10.73 -11.62 10.56
C GLU A 121 -10.63 -11.56 9.02
N VAL A 122 -9.43 -11.36 8.47
CA VAL A 122 -9.24 -11.25 7.01
C VAL A 122 -9.14 -12.62 6.36
N ARG A 123 -10.06 -12.90 5.43
CA ARG A 123 -10.07 -14.11 4.59
C ARG A 123 -9.60 -13.83 3.17
N LEU A 124 -9.87 -12.62 2.69
CA LEU A 124 -9.64 -12.21 1.30
C LEU A 124 -9.05 -10.80 1.27
N VAL A 125 -7.99 -10.62 0.49
CA VAL A 125 -7.50 -9.29 0.12
C VAL A 125 -7.89 -9.03 -1.32
N ILE A 126 -8.43 -7.84 -1.58
CA ILE A 126 -8.84 -7.42 -2.92
C ILE A 126 -8.11 -6.16 -3.37
N ALA A 127 -8.10 -5.95 -4.67
CA ALA A 127 -7.67 -4.69 -5.27
C ALA A 127 -8.48 -4.45 -6.54
N HIS A 128 -8.71 -3.18 -6.85
CA HIS A 128 -9.28 -2.76 -8.11
C HIS A 128 -8.26 -2.02 -8.96
N THR A 129 -8.32 -2.22 -10.28
CA THR A 129 -7.52 -1.50 -11.25
C THR A 129 -8.37 -1.10 -12.43
N LEU A 130 -7.97 -0.09 -13.20
CA LEU A 130 -8.58 0.19 -14.50
C LEU A 130 -8.67 -1.09 -15.36
N PRO A 131 -9.70 -1.23 -16.21
CA PRO A 131 -10.02 -2.46 -16.94
C PRO A 131 -9.16 -2.61 -18.20
N THR A 132 -7.89 -2.26 -18.08
CA THR A 132 -6.87 -2.28 -19.14
C THR A 132 -5.57 -2.84 -18.59
N PRO A 133 -4.74 -3.52 -19.41
CA PRO A 133 -3.42 -3.96 -18.98
C PRO A 133 -2.57 -2.78 -18.49
N ASN A 134 -2.22 -2.77 -17.21
CA ASN A 134 -1.50 -1.66 -16.57
C ASN A 134 -0.38 -2.18 -15.63
N ALA A 135 0.39 -1.25 -15.06
CA ALA A 135 1.50 -1.60 -14.16
C ALA A 135 1.00 -2.32 -12.89
N SER A 136 -0.11 -1.86 -12.31
CA SER A 136 -0.73 -2.45 -11.12
C SER A 136 -1.19 -3.89 -11.36
N ALA A 137 -1.76 -4.20 -12.53
CA ALA A 137 -2.13 -5.57 -12.91
C ALA A 137 -0.93 -6.52 -12.87
N ARG A 138 0.25 -6.07 -13.35
CA ARG A 138 1.49 -6.85 -13.27
C ARG A 138 1.99 -7.01 -11.84
N VAL A 139 1.83 -5.98 -11.01
CA VAL A 139 2.17 -6.03 -9.58
C VAL A 139 1.27 -7.03 -8.84
N LEU A 140 -0.05 -6.93 -9.01
CA LEU A 140 -1.03 -7.81 -8.39
C LEU A 140 -0.78 -9.27 -8.76
N THR A 141 -0.53 -9.56 -10.04
CA THR A 141 -0.16 -10.90 -10.50
C THR A 141 1.08 -11.44 -9.77
N LYS A 142 2.13 -10.62 -9.61
CA LYS A 142 3.35 -11.00 -8.85
C LYS A 142 3.10 -11.21 -7.36
N CYS A 143 2.11 -10.52 -6.80
CA CYS A 143 1.70 -10.65 -5.40
C CYS A 143 0.73 -11.82 -5.16
N GLY A 144 0.44 -12.65 -6.17
CA GLY A 144 -0.42 -13.82 -6.03
C GLY A 144 -1.91 -13.54 -6.23
N PHE A 145 -2.28 -12.34 -6.65
CA PHE A 145 -3.67 -12.03 -6.96
C PHE A 145 -4.11 -12.69 -8.27
N GLN A 146 -5.38 -13.08 -8.32
CA GLN A 146 -6.06 -13.54 -9.52
C GLN A 146 -7.14 -12.54 -9.91
N ARG A 147 -7.23 -12.22 -11.21
CA ARG A 147 -8.31 -11.38 -11.72
C ARG A 147 -9.59 -12.21 -11.77
N THR A 148 -10.59 -11.85 -10.98
CA THR A 148 -11.87 -12.58 -10.87
C THR A 148 -12.97 -12.03 -11.77
N GLY A 149 -12.84 -10.78 -12.24
CA GLY A 149 -13.79 -10.21 -13.19
C GLY A 149 -13.66 -8.71 -13.35
N GLU A 150 -14.71 -8.11 -13.90
CA GLU A 150 -14.93 -6.68 -13.99
C GLU A 150 -16.12 -6.30 -13.10
N VAL A 151 -16.00 -5.21 -12.35
CA VAL A 151 -17.04 -4.65 -11.49
C VAL A 151 -17.14 -3.15 -11.75
N VAL A 152 -18.23 -2.51 -11.32
CA VAL A 152 -18.39 -1.06 -11.42
C VAL A 152 -18.11 -0.43 -10.07
N ASP A 153 -17.01 0.30 -9.98
CA ASP A 153 -16.68 1.16 -8.85
C ASP A 153 -17.48 2.48 -8.96
N PRO A 154 -18.03 3.00 -7.84
CA PRO A 154 -18.81 4.25 -7.85
C PRO A 154 -18.03 5.47 -8.36
N ASP A 155 -16.71 5.51 -8.14
CA ASP A 155 -15.86 6.64 -8.45
C ASP A 155 -15.12 6.44 -9.79
N ASP A 156 -14.62 5.22 -10.03
CA ASP A 156 -13.78 4.89 -11.19
C ASP A 156 -14.53 4.27 -12.38
N GLY A 157 -15.80 3.90 -12.20
CA GLY A 157 -16.58 3.19 -13.22
C GLY A 157 -16.12 1.73 -13.38
N PRO A 158 -16.06 1.17 -14.61
CA PRO A 158 -15.66 -0.22 -14.80
C PRO A 158 -14.21 -0.44 -14.35
N VAL A 159 -13.97 -1.41 -13.49
CA VAL A 159 -12.66 -1.78 -12.96
C VAL A 159 -12.48 -3.30 -12.94
N TRP A 160 -11.25 -3.77 -13.11
CA TRP A 160 -10.92 -5.17 -12.87
C TRP A 160 -10.79 -5.44 -11.38
N ARG A 161 -11.46 -6.51 -10.93
CA ARG A 161 -11.36 -7.03 -9.58
C ARG A 161 -10.28 -8.09 -9.49
N TRP A 162 -9.43 -7.93 -8.49
CA TRP A 162 -8.34 -8.85 -8.17
C TRP A 162 -8.52 -9.39 -6.77
N GLU A 163 -8.25 -10.68 -6.58
CA GLU A 163 -8.45 -11.39 -5.31
C GLU A 163 -7.21 -12.19 -4.92
N CYS A 164 -6.84 -12.11 -3.64
CA CYS A 164 -5.77 -12.88 -3.02
C CYS A 164 -6.30 -13.55 -1.75
N LEU A 165 -6.37 -14.89 -1.78
CA LEU A 165 -6.91 -15.69 -0.69
C LEU A 165 -5.83 -15.96 0.36
N ARG A 166 -6.22 -15.98 1.64
CA ARG A 166 -5.31 -16.43 2.70
C ARG A 166 -4.78 -17.83 2.39
N GLY A 167 -3.46 -17.96 2.28
CA GLY A 167 -2.79 -19.25 2.01
C GLY A 167 -2.55 -19.57 0.54
N SER A 168 -2.89 -18.67 -0.41
CA SER A 168 -2.38 -18.80 -1.78
C SER A 168 -0.86 -18.67 -1.78
N GLU A 169 -0.15 -19.58 -2.48
CA GLU A 169 1.31 -19.58 -2.55
C GLU A 169 1.82 -18.25 -3.12
N ILE A 170 2.36 -17.40 -2.24
CA ILE A 170 3.02 -16.17 -2.68
C ILE A 170 4.38 -16.60 -3.26
N SER A 171 4.58 -16.42 -4.57
CA SER A 171 5.82 -16.79 -5.26
C SER A 171 7.08 -16.48 -4.42
N ALA A 172 7.88 -17.51 -4.18
CA ALA A 172 9.00 -17.54 -3.25
C ALA A 172 10.21 -16.66 -3.65
N ASP A 173 10.15 -15.97 -4.79
CA ASP A 173 11.29 -15.30 -5.43
C ASP A 173 11.73 -13.96 -4.80
N PHE A 174 11.09 -13.49 -3.73
CA PHE A 174 11.47 -12.23 -3.04
C PHE A 174 11.38 -12.39 -1.52
N ARG A 175 12.35 -13.08 -0.91
CA ARG A 175 12.56 -13.06 0.54
C ARG A 175 13.25 -11.74 0.91
N GLY A 176 12.53 -10.82 1.53
CA GLY A 176 13.11 -9.53 1.97
C GLY A 176 12.17 -8.55 2.68
N VAL A 177 10.98 -8.97 3.14
CA VAL A 177 10.16 -8.14 4.04
C VAL A 177 10.54 -8.53 5.47
N CYS A 178 11.20 -7.63 6.20
CA CYS A 178 11.37 -7.79 7.64
C CYS A 178 10.00 -7.69 8.28
N ARG A 179 9.62 -8.68 9.10
CA ARG A 179 8.46 -8.61 9.97
C ARG A 179 8.55 -7.32 10.78
N ALA A 180 7.60 -6.41 10.57
CA ALA A 180 7.36 -5.35 11.53
C ALA A 180 6.68 -6.02 12.73
N ASP A 181 7.44 -6.25 13.79
CA ASP A 181 6.87 -6.61 15.09
C ASP A 181 6.15 -5.36 15.62
N PHE A 182 4.82 -5.33 15.47
CA PHE A 182 3.99 -4.31 16.09
C PHE A 182 3.79 -4.66 17.58
N PRO A 183 3.97 -3.71 18.52
CA PRO A 183 3.60 -3.90 19.93
C PRO A 183 2.09 -3.96 20.13
#